data_AF-A0A968W689-F1
#
_entry.id   AF-A0A968W689-F1
#
_cell.length_a   1.000
_cell.length_b   1.000
_cell.length_c   1.000
_cell.angle_alpha   90.00
_cell.angle_beta   90.00
_cell.angle_gamma   90.00
#
_symmetry.space_group_name_H-M   'P 1'
#
loop_
_entity.id
_entity.type
_entity.pdbx_description
1 polymer ?
#
loop_
_entity_poly.entity_id
_entity_poly.type
_entity_poly.pdbx_seq_one_letter_code
_entity_poly.pdbx_strand_id
1 'polypeptide(L)' 'MHIISFKALREYAEIHADSREALIYWYKTASKAKWSNLVEVQETFPKAEAIGNFTIFNK' A
#
# COMPACT_ATOMS: atom_id res chain seq x y z
N MET A 1 -9.65 -6.42 1.44
CA MET A 1 -8.68 -5.83 2.37
C MET A 1 -9.40 -4.82 3.27
N HIS A 2 -9.11 -4.79 4.58
CA HIS A 2 -9.69 -3.80 5.50
C HIS A 2 -8.58 -2.87 6.00
N ILE A 3 -8.66 -1.59 5.65
CA ILE A 3 -7.65 -0.60 6.04
C ILE A 3 -8.04 0.00 7.39
N ILE A 4 -7.20 -0.22 8.39
CA ILE A 4 -7.46 0.22 9.77
C ILE A 4 -7.29 1.74 9.92
N SER A 5 -6.30 2.34 9.25
CA SER A 5 -6.05 3.77 9.35
C SER A 5 -5.34 4.34 8.11
N PHE A 6 -5.84 5.46 7.61
CA PHE A 6 -5.16 6.28 6.59
C PHE A 6 -4.28 7.38 7.20
N LYS A 7 -4.36 7.60 8.53
CA LYS A 7 -3.72 8.73 9.20
C LYS A 7 -2.20 8.73 9.01
N ALA A 8 -1.55 7.58 9.20
CA ALA A 8 -0.10 7.46 9.06
C ALA A 8 0.38 7.78 7.62
N LEU A 9 -0.36 7.33 6.60
CA LEU A 9 -0.04 7.64 5.21
C LEU A 9 -0.17 9.13 4.91
N ARG A 10 -1.23 9.77 5.45
CA ARG A 10 -1.42 11.21 5.29
C ARG A 10 -0.30 11.99 5.95
N GLU A 11 0.01 11.69 7.22
CA GLU A 11 1.06 12.38 7.98
C GLU A 11 2.42 12.24 7.30
N TYR A 12 2.75 11.06 6.77
CA TYR A 12 3.98 10.88 6.00
C TYR A 12 3.98 11.71 4.70
N ALA A 13 2.87 11.73 3.97
CA ALA A 13 2.74 12.49 2.72
C ALA A 13 2.81 14.02 2.91
N GLU A 14 2.46 14.55 4.09
CA GLU A 14 2.62 15.98 4.40
C GLU A 14 4.10 16.37 4.54
N ILE A 15 4.95 15.45 5.02
CA ILE A 15 6.39 15.68 5.18
C ILE A 15 7.13 15.35 3.86
N HIS A 16 6.66 14.33 3.13
CA HIS A 16 7.29 13.80 1.92
C HIS A 16 6.33 13.91 0.72
N ALA A 17 6.33 15.09 0.08
CA ALA A 17 5.41 15.40 -1.01
C ALA A 17 5.55 14.47 -2.23
N ASP A 18 6.76 13.96 -2.50
CA ASP A 18 7.08 13.02 -3.57
C ASP A 18 6.44 11.63 -3.40
N SER A 19 6.08 11.29 -2.16
CA SER A 19 5.44 10.04 -1.78
C SER A 19 3.91 10.12 -1.82
N ARG A 20 3.34 11.33 -1.81
CA ARG A 20 1.89 11.57 -1.68
C ARG A 20 1.07 10.83 -2.73
N GLU A 21 1.43 10.93 -4.00
CA GLU A 21 0.68 10.29 -5.08
C GLU A 21 0.71 8.76 -4.96
N ALA A 22 1.87 8.19 -4.65
CA ALA A 22 2.03 6.75 -4.48
C ALA A 22 1.19 6.23 -3.30
N LEU A 23 1.18 6.95 -2.17
CA LEU A 23 0.40 6.58 -0.98
C LEU A 23 -1.11 6.70 -1.21
N ILE A 24 -1.57 7.72 -1.92
CA ILE A 24 -2.98 7.88 -2.30
C ILE A 24 -3.39 6.77 -3.28
N TYR A 25 -2.55 6.47 -4.26
CA TYR A 25 -2.78 5.37 -5.21
C TYR A 25 -2.91 4.04 -4.48
N TRP A 26 -1.94 3.73 -3.59
CA TRP A 26 -1.99 2.52 -2.78
C TRP A 26 -3.29 2.43 -1.98
N TYR A 27 -3.69 3.50 -1.28
CA TYR A 27 -4.91 3.49 -0.47
C TYR A 27 -6.17 3.23 -1.30
N LYS A 28 -6.31 3.92 -2.44
CA LYS A 28 -7.47 3.77 -3.33
C LYS A 28 -7.57 2.36 -3.92
N THR A 29 -6.42 1.77 -4.26
CA THR A 29 -6.35 0.43 -4.84
C THR A 29 -6.60 -0.64 -3.77
N ALA A 30 -5.86 -0.58 -2.65
CA ALA A 30 -5.98 -1.53 -1.55
C ALA A 30 -7.38 -1.52 -0.91
N SER A 31 -8.02 -0.35 -0.77
CA SER A 31 -9.37 -0.25 -0.20
C SER A 31 -10.46 -0.97 -1.01
N LYS A 32 -10.24 -1.17 -2.31
CA LYS A 32 -11.16 -1.90 -3.20
C LYS A 32 -10.73 -3.35 -3.44
N ALA A 33 -9.47 -3.67 -3.15
CA ALA A 33 -8.91 -4.98 -3.42
C ALA A 33 -9.43 -6.05 -2.46
N LYS A 34 -9.54 -7.27 -2.98
CA LYS A 34 -9.86 -8.50 -2.22
C LYS A 34 -8.71 -9.49 -2.27
N TRP A 35 -7.48 -9.00 -2.09
CA TRP A 35 -6.30 -9.85 -2.06
C TRP A 35 -6.35 -10.86 -0.91
N SER A 36 -6.07 -12.11 -1.22
CA SER A 36 -6.04 -13.23 -0.27
C SER A 36 -4.63 -13.76 -0.01
N ASN A 37 -3.67 -13.41 -0.86
CA ASN A 37 -2.27 -13.85 -0.79
C ASN A 37 -1.34 -12.83 -1.47
N LEU A 38 -0.03 -13.02 -1.32
CA LEU A 38 0.99 -12.11 -1.89
C LEU A 38 0.94 -12.08 -3.43
N VAL A 39 0.63 -13.19 -4.10
CA VAL A 39 0.62 -13.25 -5.56
C VAL A 39 -0.42 -12.29 -6.13
N GLU A 40 -1.64 -12.27 -5.56
CA GLU A 40 -2.69 -11.33 -5.97
C GLU A 40 -2.31 -9.86 -5.70
N VAL A 41 -1.52 -9.60 -4.64
CA VAL A 41 -0.96 -8.26 -4.40
C VAL A 41 0.03 -7.90 -5.51
N GLN A 42 0.91 -8.83 -5.88
CA GLN A 42 1.95 -8.65 -6.89
C GLN A 42 1.39 -8.44 -8.31
N GLU A 43 0.20 -8.95 -8.62
CA GLU A 43 -0.49 -8.62 -9.88
C GLU A 43 -0.77 -7.11 -10.01
N THR A 44 -0.96 -6.42 -8.88
CA THR A 44 -1.22 -4.97 -8.86
C THR A 44 0.04 -4.17 -8.52
N PHE A 45 0.90 -4.71 -7.65
CA PHE A 45 2.14 -4.09 -7.18
C PHE A 45 3.30 -5.10 -7.35
N PRO A 46 3.90 -5.22 -8.55
CA PRO A 46 4.86 -6.29 -8.85
C PRO A 46 6.11 -6.33 -7.96
N LYS A 47 6.48 -5.18 -7.37
CA LYS A 47 7.60 -5.05 -6.44
C LYS A 47 7.22 -5.26 -4.97
N ALA A 48 5.99 -5.73 -4.70
CA ALA A 48 5.57 -6.04 -3.34
C ALA A 48 6.28 -7.30 -2.83
N GLU A 49 6.76 -7.25 -1.60
CA GLU A 49 7.56 -8.31 -0.98
C GLU A 49 7.01 -8.66 0.40
N ALA A 50 7.01 -9.95 0.75
CA ALA A 50 6.68 -10.39 2.10
C ALA A 50 7.94 -10.48 2.97
N ILE A 51 7.91 -9.82 4.13
CA ILE A 51 8.95 -9.92 5.16
C ILE A 51 8.28 -10.30 6.48
N GLY A 52 8.38 -11.59 6.83
CA GLY A 52 7.66 -12.17 7.96
C GLY A 52 6.14 -12.02 7.78
N ASN A 53 5.49 -11.34 8.72
CA ASN A 53 4.05 -11.08 8.69
C ASN A 53 3.68 -9.78 7.96
N PHE A 54 4.65 -9.08 7.37
CA PHE A 54 4.44 -7.79 6.72
C PHE A 54 4.58 -7.91 5.21
N THR A 55 3.87 -7.02 4.50
CA THR A 55 4.04 -6.82 3.07
C THR A 55 4.57 -5.42 2.84
N ILE A 56 5.73 -5.33 2.18
CA ILE A 56 6.36 -4.06 1.79
C ILE A 56 5.94 -3.71 0.38
N PHE A 57 5.63 -2.44 0.15
CA PHE A 57 5.26 -1.88 -1.15
C PHE A 57 6.34 -0.90 -1.60
N ASN A 58 6.99 -1.22 -2.71
CA ASN A 58 8.03 -0.38 -3.30
C ASN A 58 7.54 0.31 -4.59
N LYS A 59 8.15 1.45 -4.91
CA LYS A 59 7.95 2.18 -6.17
C LYS A 59 8.83 1.60 -7.27
#